data_AF-A0A1B9AJL1-F1
#
_entry.id   AF-A0A1B9AJL1-F1
#
_cell.length_a   1.000
_cell.length_b   1.000
_cell.length_c   1.000
_cell.angle_alpha   90.00
_cell.angle_beta   90.00
_cell.angle_gamma   90.00
#
_symmetry.space_group_name_H-M   'P 1'
#
loop_
_entity.id
_entity.type
_entity.pdbx_description
1 polymer ?
#
loop_
_entity_poly.entity_id
_entity_poly.type
_entity_poly.pdbx_seq_one_letter_code
_entity_poly.pdbx_strand_id
1 'polypeptide(L)'
;MSLLGCQQNVALSDYLNSKKDKEVFIEPEPSDWVKYSKPVREYMYHRTQAVINNDINILWERYPKLKENIDLEKGINAEKNEVKTLKEGFDLLDANYDIESYERIKVNAINDNEVIVLVHGSIVYLRNDFDESGGEYLMKVFLKQKNNHWNVVKTDEYTTSEYKEWLQEKNE
;
A
#
# COMPACT_ATOMS: atom_id res chain seq x y z
N MET A 1 -5.49 -26.89 44.39
CA MET A 1 -4.54 -26.60 43.29
C MET A 1 -4.99 -25.33 42.61
N SER A 2 -4.23 -24.25 42.80
CA SER A 2 -4.43 -22.96 42.14
C SER A 2 -3.49 -22.89 40.94
N LEU A 3 -4.02 -22.52 39.78
CA LEU A 3 -3.23 -21.95 38.68
C LEU A 3 -4.02 -20.74 38.14
N LEU A 4 -3.75 -19.60 38.77
CA LEU A 4 -3.75 -18.25 38.17
C LEU A 4 -2.86 -18.29 36.90
N GLY A 5 -3.06 -17.54 35.82
CA GLY A 5 -4.06 -16.54 35.47
C GLY A 5 -3.79 -16.08 34.04
N CYS A 6 -4.83 -15.70 33.29
CA CYS A 6 -4.66 -14.97 32.05
C CYS A 6 -4.19 -13.56 32.40
N GLN A 7 -2.90 -13.27 32.23
CA GLN A 7 -2.42 -11.90 32.18
C GLN A 7 -3.07 -11.24 30.96
N GLN A 8 -4.06 -10.38 31.22
CA GLN A 8 -4.54 -9.43 30.25
C GLN A 8 -3.38 -8.54 29.83
N ASN A 9 -3.27 -8.30 28.52
CA ASN A 9 -2.25 -7.50 27.85
C ASN A 9 -2.30 -6.03 28.29
N VAL A 10 -1.85 -5.73 29.51
CA VAL A 10 -1.67 -4.34 29.99
C VAL A 10 -0.52 -3.67 29.22
N ALA A 11 0.48 -4.46 28.80
CA ALA A 11 1.65 -3.97 28.05
C ALA A 11 1.33 -3.39 26.66
N LEU A 12 0.28 -3.88 25.98
CA LEU A 12 -0.15 -3.33 24.69
C LEU A 12 -0.82 -1.96 24.85
N SER A 13 -1.63 -1.79 25.91
CA SER A 13 -2.34 -0.54 26.13
C SER A 13 -1.42 0.61 26.55
N ASP A 14 -0.37 0.32 27.31
CA ASP A 14 0.58 1.33 27.76
C ASP A 14 1.61 1.71 26.67
N TYR A 15 1.96 0.79 25.76
CA TYR A 15 2.78 1.12 24.59
C TYR A 15 2.02 2.03 23.61
N LEU A 16 0.73 1.78 23.39
CA LEU A 16 -0.13 2.58 22.52
C LEU A 16 -0.40 3.98 23.08
N ASN A 17 -0.43 4.16 24.40
CA ASN A 17 -0.68 5.46 25.03
C ASN A 17 0.51 6.43 24.98
N SER A 18 1.75 5.95 24.75
CA SER A 18 2.96 6.80 24.71
C SER A 18 3.41 7.25 23.31
N LYS A 19 2.76 6.78 22.24
CA LYS A 19 3.15 7.04 20.84
C LYS A 19 2.06 7.72 20.00
N LYS A 20 1.27 8.59 20.60
CA LYS A 20 0.10 9.20 19.93
C LYS A 20 0.42 10.05 18.69
N ASP A 21 1.69 10.35 18.40
CA ASP A 21 2.11 11.20 17.28
C ASP A 21 3.08 10.54 16.26
N LYS A 22 3.37 9.24 16.36
CA LYS A 22 4.14 8.53 15.32
C LYS A 22 3.37 7.32 14.83
N GLU A 23 3.12 7.25 13.52
CA GLU A 23 2.58 6.06 12.86
C GLU A 23 3.50 4.87 13.14
N VAL A 24 3.03 3.88 13.89
CA VAL A 24 3.81 2.67 14.18
C VAL A 24 3.40 1.58 13.21
N PHE A 25 4.30 1.26 12.28
CA PHE A 25 4.15 0.16 11.34
C PHE A 25 4.82 -1.11 11.88
N ILE A 26 4.06 -2.19 12.00
CA ILE A 26 4.55 -3.50 12.45
C ILE A 26 4.29 -4.58 11.39
N GLU A 27 5.14 -5.59 11.32
CA GLU A 27 4.85 -6.78 10.51
C GLU A 27 3.62 -7.49 11.10
N PRO A 28 2.58 -7.80 10.30
CA PRO A 28 1.37 -8.43 10.81
C PRO A 28 1.57 -9.92 11.10
N GLU A 29 0.82 -10.44 12.07
CA GLU A 29 0.69 -11.88 12.31
C GLU A 29 0.19 -12.60 11.05
N PRO A 30 0.49 -13.90 10.84
CA PRO A 30 0.15 -14.61 9.60
C PRO A 30 -1.32 -14.50 9.17
N SER A 31 -2.27 -14.53 10.12
CA SER A 31 -3.69 -14.36 9.82
C SER A 31 -4.03 -12.96 9.31
N ASP A 32 -3.42 -11.94 9.91
CA ASP A 32 -3.61 -10.55 9.53
C ASP A 32 -2.85 -10.21 8.24
N TRP A 33 -1.72 -10.86 8.00
CA TRP A 33 -1.02 -10.78 6.72
C TRP A 33 -1.93 -11.20 5.57
N VAL A 34 -2.64 -12.34 5.67
CA VAL A 34 -3.59 -12.76 4.63
C VAL A 34 -4.75 -11.76 4.50
N LYS A 35 -5.26 -11.28 5.63
CA LYS A 35 -6.37 -10.32 5.71
C LYS A 35 -6.05 -9.02 4.97
N TYR A 36 -4.84 -8.47 5.13
CA TYR A 36 -4.46 -7.17 4.57
C TYR A 36 -3.71 -7.26 3.23
N SER A 37 -2.93 -8.32 2.98
CA SER A 37 -2.26 -8.49 1.68
C SER A 37 -3.24 -8.76 0.54
N LYS A 38 -4.35 -9.48 0.81
CA LYS A 38 -5.35 -9.80 -0.22
C LYS A 38 -5.97 -8.56 -0.89
N PRO A 39 -6.54 -7.58 -0.15
CA PRO A 39 -7.09 -6.37 -0.78
C PRO A 39 -6.01 -5.51 -1.46
N VAL A 40 -4.77 -5.51 -0.95
CA VAL A 40 -3.65 -4.80 -1.59
C VAL A 40 -3.27 -5.47 -2.92
N ARG A 41 -3.17 -6.80 -2.98
CA ARG A 41 -2.93 -7.55 -4.23
C ARG A 41 -4.05 -7.36 -5.24
N GLU A 42 -5.31 -7.38 -4.78
CA GLU A 42 -6.45 -7.10 -5.64
C GLU A 42 -6.37 -5.69 -6.22
N TYR A 43 -5.99 -4.71 -5.41
CA TYR A 43 -5.75 -3.35 -5.85
C TYR A 43 -4.64 -3.27 -6.90
N MET A 44 -3.49 -3.90 -6.65
CA MET A 44 -2.37 -3.94 -7.59
C MET A 44 -2.75 -4.62 -8.92
N TYR A 45 -3.54 -5.69 -8.87
CA TYR A 45 -4.09 -6.31 -10.07
C TYR A 45 -4.89 -5.30 -10.92
N HIS A 46 -5.81 -4.54 -10.32
CA HIS A 46 -6.60 -3.55 -11.07
C HIS A 46 -5.73 -2.36 -11.54
N ARG A 47 -4.71 -1.96 -10.78
CA ARG A 47 -3.72 -0.93 -11.20
C ARG A 47 -2.94 -1.41 -12.42
N THR A 48 -2.44 -2.65 -12.41
CA THR A 48 -1.84 -3.33 -13.57
C THR A 48 -2.76 -3.29 -14.78
N GLN A 49 -4.03 -3.70 -14.61
CA GLN A 49 -4.98 -3.71 -15.72
C GLN A 49 -5.23 -2.29 -16.28
N ALA A 50 -5.34 -1.29 -15.41
CA ALA A 50 -5.50 0.10 -15.83
C ALA A 50 -4.30 0.62 -16.64
N VAL A 51 -3.08 0.25 -16.23
CA VAL A 51 -1.85 0.62 -16.93
C VAL A 51 -1.73 -0.07 -18.29
N ILE A 52 -1.86 -1.41 -18.34
CA ILE A 52 -1.73 -2.19 -19.59
C ILE A 52 -2.79 -1.77 -20.62
N ASN A 53 -4.02 -1.49 -20.18
CA ASN A 53 -5.10 -1.09 -21.07
C ASN A 53 -5.16 0.42 -21.32
N ASN A 54 -4.25 1.20 -20.74
CA ASN A 54 -4.24 2.67 -20.83
C ASN A 54 -5.58 3.31 -20.42
N ASP A 55 -6.25 2.73 -19.42
CA ASP A 55 -7.58 3.13 -18.97
C ASP A 55 -7.69 3.14 -17.43
N ILE A 56 -7.59 4.34 -16.86
CA ILE A 56 -7.75 4.57 -15.41
C ILE A 56 -9.15 4.19 -14.89
N ASN A 57 -10.17 4.14 -15.76
CA ASN A 57 -11.52 3.80 -15.31
C ASN A 57 -11.62 2.37 -14.79
N ILE A 58 -10.79 1.45 -15.30
CA ILE A 58 -10.71 0.07 -14.77
C ILE A 58 -10.45 0.07 -13.25
N LEU A 59 -9.55 0.95 -12.80
CA LEU A 59 -9.23 1.10 -11.38
C LEU A 59 -10.35 1.84 -10.63
N TRP A 60 -10.85 2.95 -11.18
CA TRP A 60 -11.84 3.79 -10.49
C TRP A 60 -13.23 3.17 -10.40
N GLU A 61 -13.62 2.29 -11.31
CA GLU A 61 -14.87 1.54 -11.17
C GLU A 61 -14.83 0.61 -9.95
N ARG A 62 -13.66 0.00 -9.67
CA ARG A 62 -13.45 -0.84 -8.48
C ARG A 62 -13.24 0.00 -7.22
N TYR A 63 -12.50 1.10 -7.32
CA TYR A 63 -12.10 1.96 -6.20
C TYR A 63 -12.45 3.43 -6.47
N PRO A 64 -13.75 3.80 -6.47
CA PRO A 64 -14.21 5.13 -6.91
C PRO A 64 -13.65 6.29 -6.07
N LYS A 65 -13.32 6.04 -4.80
CA LYS A 65 -12.72 7.05 -3.92
C LYS A 65 -11.35 7.53 -4.38
N LEU A 66 -10.62 6.72 -5.14
CA LEU A 66 -9.30 7.11 -5.68
C LEU A 66 -9.40 8.19 -6.77
N LYS A 67 -10.61 8.48 -7.27
CA LYS A 67 -10.84 9.62 -8.18
C LYS A 67 -10.85 10.96 -7.45
N GLU A 68 -11.05 10.94 -6.14
CA GLU A 68 -11.17 12.12 -5.29
C GLU A 68 -9.82 12.48 -4.66
N ASN A 69 -9.63 13.76 -4.31
CA ASN A 69 -8.48 14.26 -3.54
C ASN A 69 -7.09 13.82 -4.08
N ILE A 70 -6.95 13.78 -5.40
CA ILE A 70 -5.66 13.51 -6.05
C ILE A 70 -4.70 14.66 -5.75
N ASP A 71 -3.52 14.34 -5.22
CA ASP A 71 -2.43 15.29 -4.94
C ASP A 71 -1.11 14.67 -5.40
N LEU A 72 -0.69 15.03 -6.61
CA LEU A 72 0.51 14.47 -7.25
C LEU A 72 1.80 14.91 -6.56
N GLU A 73 1.81 16.09 -5.92
CA GLU A 73 3.00 16.58 -5.21
C GLU A 73 3.28 15.74 -3.96
N LYS A 74 2.25 15.09 -3.41
CA LYS A 74 2.33 14.19 -2.25
C LYS A 74 2.13 12.72 -2.58
N GLY A 75 2.06 12.37 -3.87
CA GLY A 75 1.79 10.99 -4.31
C GLY A 75 0.43 10.42 -3.90
N ILE A 76 -0.55 11.25 -3.52
CA ILE A 76 -1.88 10.79 -3.10
C ILE A 76 -2.73 10.47 -4.33
N ASN A 77 -3.25 9.25 -4.39
CA ASN A 77 -4.14 8.76 -5.46
C ASN A 77 -3.57 9.08 -6.87
N ALA A 78 -2.26 8.87 -7.04
CA ALA A 78 -1.49 9.36 -8.18
C ALA A 78 -1.56 8.46 -9.43
N GLU A 79 -2.33 7.36 -9.39
CA GLU A 79 -2.32 6.30 -10.42
C GLU A 79 -2.73 6.84 -11.80
N LYS A 80 -3.61 7.84 -11.85
CA LYS A 80 -3.97 8.50 -13.12
C LYS A 80 -2.75 9.07 -13.84
N ASN A 81 -1.80 9.63 -13.10
CA ASN A 81 -0.59 10.23 -13.65
C ASN A 81 0.35 9.16 -14.21
N GLU A 82 0.48 8.03 -13.51
CA GLU A 82 1.23 6.85 -13.99
C GLU A 82 0.63 6.32 -15.29
N VAL A 83 -0.68 6.01 -15.33
CA VAL A 83 -1.37 5.53 -16.54
C VAL A 83 -1.17 6.49 -17.71
N LYS A 84 -1.27 7.81 -17.47
CA LYS A 84 -1.05 8.82 -18.51
C LYS A 84 0.40 8.81 -19.03
N THR A 85 1.38 8.80 -18.12
CA THR A 85 2.80 8.88 -18.47
C THR A 85 3.25 7.65 -19.25
N LEU A 86 2.76 6.48 -18.84
CA LEU A 86 3.04 5.22 -19.53
C LEU A 86 2.38 5.20 -20.91
N LYS A 87 1.13 5.64 -21.04
CA LYS A 87 0.47 5.78 -22.36
C LYS A 87 1.24 6.67 -23.33
N GLU A 88 1.83 7.76 -22.85
CA GLU A 88 2.50 8.75 -23.71
C GLU A 88 3.92 8.35 -24.11
N GLY A 89 4.57 7.43 -23.37
CA GLY A 89 5.98 7.10 -23.55
C GLY A 89 6.35 5.62 -23.62
N PHE A 90 5.42 4.71 -23.31
CA PHE A 90 5.68 3.28 -23.16
C PHE A 90 4.56 2.44 -23.79
N ASP A 91 4.87 1.78 -24.90
CA ASP A 91 4.02 0.72 -25.45
C ASP A 91 4.17 -0.55 -24.59
N LEU A 92 3.36 -0.64 -23.53
CA LEU A 92 3.44 -1.74 -22.55
C LEU A 92 2.75 -3.02 -23.05
N LEU A 93 3.43 -4.15 -22.87
CA LEU A 93 2.88 -5.49 -23.01
C LEU A 93 2.36 -6.03 -21.67
N ASP A 94 3.10 -5.77 -20.59
CA ASP A 94 2.78 -6.29 -19.27
C ASP A 94 3.32 -5.38 -18.16
N ALA A 95 2.78 -5.54 -16.95
CA ALA A 95 3.24 -4.87 -15.74
C ALA A 95 3.04 -5.76 -14.52
N ASN A 96 4.08 -5.89 -13.68
CA ASN A 96 4.04 -6.67 -12.46
C ASN A 96 4.39 -5.81 -11.25
N TYR A 97 3.45 -5.72 -10.31
CA TYR A 97 3.61 -5.01 -9.03
C TYR A 97 3.83 -6.07 -7.94
N ASP A 98 5.08 -6.27 -7.55
CA ASP A 98 5.41 -7.09 -6.39
C ASP A 98 5.30 -6.22 -5.13
N ILE A 99 4.44 -6.64 -4.20
CA ILE A 99 4.13 -5.88 -2.98
C ILE A 99 5.09 -6.18 -1.82
N GLU A 100 5.97 -7.18 -1.97
CA GLU A 100 6.89 -7.61 -0.91
C GLU A 100 8.30 -7.95 -1.44
N SER A 101 8.67 -7.45 -2.61
CA SER A 101 10.00 -7.72 -3.20
C SER A 101 11.16 -7.11 -2.42
N TYR A 102 10.91 -6.09 -1.60
CA TYR A 102 11.91 -5.49 -0.71
C TYR A 102 11.69 -5.87 0.76
N GLU A 103 10.49 -5.67 1.28
CA GLU A 103 10.15 -6.04 2.66
C GLU A 103 8.74 -6.63 2.75
N ARG A 104 8.49 -7.45 3.77
CA ARG A 104 7.12 -7.87 4.10
C ARG A 104 6.26 -6.65 4.41
N ILE A 105 4.98 -6.70 4.04
CA ILE A 105 4.06 -5.60 4.32
C ILE A 105 4.04 -5.29 5.82
N LYS A 106 3.93 -4.00 6.15
CA LYS A 106 3.76 -3.56 7.54
C LYS A 106 2.42 -2.87 7.70
N VAL A 107 1.89 -2.90 8.91
CA VAL A 107 0.53 -2.49 9.21
C VAL A 107 0.52 -1.52 10.37
N ASN A 108 -0.26 -0.45 10.22
CA ASN A 108 -0.63 0.47 11.29
C ASN A 108 -2.16 0.45 11.44
N ALA A 109 -2.63 -0.15 12.54
CA ALA A 109 -4.06 -0.22 12.85
C ALA A 109 -4.54 1.12 13.43
N ILE A 110 -5.51 1.73 12.77
CA ILE A 110 -6.13 2.98 13.24
C ILE A 110 -7.30 2.67 14.17
N ASN A 111 -8.16 1.73 13.76
CA ASN A 111 -9.25 1.16 14.54
C ASN A 111 -9.69 -0.17 13.91
N ASP A 112 -10.74 -0.80 14.47
CA ASP A 112 -11.23 -2.11 13.99
C ASP A 112 -11.64 -2.11 12.50
N ASN A 113 -12.00 -0.94 11.95
CA ASN A 113 -12.51 -0.80 10.59
C ASN A 113 -11.56 -0.05 9.65
N GLU A 114 -10.41 0.44 10.13
CA GLU A 114 -9.49 1.26 9.35
C GLU A 114 -8.04 0.91 9.67
N VAL A 115 -7.25 0.71 8.61
CA VAL A 115 -5.86 0.29 8.71
C VAL A 115 -5.05 0.89 7.57
N ILE A 116 -3.78 1.18 7.83
CA ILE A 116 -2.83 1.61 6.81
C ILE A 116 -1.83 0.47 6.60
N VAL A 117 -1.67 0.04 5.35
CA VAL A 117 -0.67 -0.95 4.95
C VAL A 117 0.49 -0.21 4.29
N LEU A 118 1.69 -0.36 4.83
CA LEU A 118 2.93 0.08 4.18
C LEU A 118 3.43 -1.05 3.27
N VAL A 119 3.58 -0.73 2.00
CA VAL A 119 4.06 -1.61 0.93
C VAL A 119 5.41 -1.11 0.48
N HIS A 120 6.42 -1.98 0.56
CA HIS A 120 7.77 -1.71 0.06
C HIS A 120 8.11 -2.77 -0.97
N GLY A 121 7.97 -2.39 -2.23
CA GLY A 121 7.89 -3.32 -3.33
C GLY A 121 8.61 -2.83 -4.58
N SER A 122 8.41 -3.56 -5.67
CA SER A 122 8.99 -3.27 -6.96
C SER A 122 7.94 -3.38 -8.05
N ILE A 123 8.12 -2.55 -9.06
CA ILE A 123 7.38 -2.60 -10.28
C ILE A 123 8.30 -2.95 -11.44
N VAL A 124 7.83 -3.85 -12.30
CA VAL A 124 8.45 -4.14 -13.59
C VAL A 124 7.43 -3.94 -14.69
N TYR A 125 7.83 -3.22 -15.73
CA TYR A 125 7.08 -2.97 -16.95
C TYR A 125 7.78 -3.67 -18.12
N LEU A 126 7.04 -4.47 -18.87
CA LEU A 126 7.52 -5.08 -20.10
C LEU A 126 7.05 -4.26 -21.30
N ARG A 127 7.98 -3.81 -22.14
CA ARG A 127 7.70 -3.04 -23.34
C ARG A 127 7.55 -3.93 -24.58
N ASN A 128 7.01 -3.38 -25.67
CA ASN A 128 6.80 -4.09 -26.93
C ASN A 128 8.10 -4.53 -27.66
N ASP A 129 9.23 -3.95 -27.29
CA ASP A 129 10.57 -4.35 -27.73
C ASP A 129 11.22 -5.41 -26.81
N PHE A 130 10.45 -5.92 -25.84
CA PHE A 130 10.88 -6.87 -24.81
C PHE A 130 11.96 -6.33 -23.87
N ASP A 131 12.16 -5.01 -23.84
CA ASP A 131 12.97 -4.37 -22.81
C ASP A 131 12.15 -4.18 -21.52
N GLU A 132 12.85 -4.18 -20.39
CA GLU A 132 12.23 -4.02 -19.07
C GLU A 132 12.60 -2.66 -18.48
N SER A 133 11.58 -1.99 -17.93
CA SER A 133 11.77 -0.81 -17.09
C SER A 133 11.03 -1.00 -15.78
N GLY A 134 11.31 -0.15 -14.79
CA GLY A 134 10.69 -0.29 -13.48
C GLY A 134 11.57 0.24 -12.37
N GLY A 135 11.22 -0.11 -11.15
CA GLY A 135 11.96 0.33 -9.99
C GLY A 135 11.31 -0.06 -8.69
N GLU A 136 11.92 0.45 -7.63
CA GLU A 136 11.42 0.37 -6.27
C GLU A 136 10.28 1.37 -6.05
N TYR A 137 9.31 1.00 -5.22
CA TYR A 137 8.32 1.94 -4.69
C TYR A 137 8.05 1.66 -3.21
N LEU A 138 7.71 2.73 -2.49
CA LEU A 138 7.23 2.68 -1.12
C LEU A 138 5.88 3.42 -1.09
N MET A 139 4.83 2.78 -0.58
CA MET A 139 3.52 3.42 -0.53
C MET A 139 2.69 3.00 0.68
N LYS A 140 1.83 3.90 1.13
CA LYS A 140 0.76 3.61 2.07
C LYS A 140 -0.53 3.31 1.31
N VAL A 141 -1.17 2.21 1.66
CA VAL A 141 -2.48 1.81 1.18
C VAL A 141 -3.46 1.88 2.33
N PHE A 142 -4.42 2.79 2.24
CA PHE A 142 -5.43 2.99 3.28
C PHE A 142 -6.60 2.08 3.00
N LEU A 143 -6.86 1.15 3.93
CA LEU A 143 -7.96 0.21 3.84
C LEU A 143 -9.07 0.59 4.82
N LYS A 144 -10.31 0.47 4.36
CA LYS A 144 -11.50 0.60 5.19
C LYS A 144 -12.39 -0.63 5.05
N GLN A 145 -12.87 -1.14 6.17
CA GLN A 145 -13.79 -2.26 6.20
C GLN A 145 -15.22 -1.76 5.88
N LYS A 146 -15.87 -2.41 4.91
CA LYS A 146 -17.28 -2.20 4.56
C LYS A 146 -17.90 -3.55 4.27
N ASN A 147 -19.03 -3.86 4.90
CA ASN A 147 -19.75 -5.14 4.72
C ASN A 147 -18.82 -6.36 4.89
N ASN A 148 -17.97 -6.34 5.91
CA ASN A 148 -16.97 -7.37 6.20
C ASN A 148 -15.87 -7.55 5.12
N HIS A 149 -15.69 -6.59 4.22
CA HIS A 149 -14.63 -6.59 3.20
C HIS A 149 -13.73 -5.36 3.35
N TRP A 150 -12.43 -5.57 3.31
CA TRP A 150 -11.45 -4.48 3.26
C TRP A 150 -11.37 -3.93 1.85
N ASN A 151 -11.48 -2.61 1.72
CA ASN A 151 -11.41 -1.92 0.43
C ASN A 151 -10.38 -0.80 0.50
N VAL A 152 -9.61 -0.63 -0.57
CA VAL A 152 -8.72 0.53 -0.73
C VAL A 152 -9.57 1.79 -0.88
N VAL A 153 -9.25 2.82 -0.10
CA VAL A 153 -9.96 4.10 -0.13
C VAL A 153 -9.06 5.31 -0.39
N LYS A 154 -7.75 5.15 -0.20
CA LYS A 154 -6.71 6.13 -0.50
C LYS A 154 -5.39 5.39 -0.71
N THR A 155 -4.56 5.91 -1.59
CA THR A 155 -3.15 5.57 -1.74
C THR A 155 -2.29 6.80 -1.57
N ASP A 156 -1.04 6.59 -1.19
CA ASP A 156 -0.08 7.64 -0.87
C ASP A 156 1.31 7.06 -1.15
N GLU A 157 1.78 7.26 -2.38
CA GLU A 157 3.09 6.78 -2.84
C GLU A 157 4.17 7.79 -2.43
N TYR A 158 5.22 7.31 -1.78
CA TYR A 158 6.28 8.17 -1.27
C TYR A 158 6.95 8.92 -2.42
N THR A 159 7.05 10.22 -2.26
CA THR A 159 7.93 11.03 -3.09
C THR A 159 9.40 10.68 -2.83
N THR A 160 10.27 11.05 -3.77
CA THR A 160 11.72 10.90 -3.61
C THR A 160 12.25 11.54 -2.32
N SER A 161 11.66 12.67 -1.90
CA SER A 161 12.05 13.36 -0.66
C SER A 161 11.64 12.56 0.58
N GLU A 162 10.38 12.13 0.65
CA GLU A 162 9.86 11.34 1.76
C GLU A 162 10.59 10.00 1.88
N TYR A 163 10.93 9.37 0.76
CA TYR A 163 11.69 8.12 0.76
C TYR A 163 13.11 8.30 1.35
N LYS A 164 13.79 9.41 1.04
CA LYS A 164 15.10 9.73 1.62
C LYS A 164 15.02 9.98 3.13
N GLU A 165 13.99 10.68 3.59
CA GLU A 165 13.74 10.91 5.01
C GLU A 165 13.47 9.58 5.73
N TRP A 166 12.62 8.73 5.16
CA TRP A 166 12.32 7.40 5.71
C TRP A 166 13.55 6.51 5.83
N LEU A 167 14.47 6.55 4.84
CA LEU A 167 15.74 5.82 4.92
C LEU A 167 16.64 6.36 6.04
N GLN A 168 16.64 7.66 6.32
CA GLN A 168 17.41 8.23 7.42
C GLN A 168 16.87 7.73 8.76
N GLU A 169 15.54 7.77 8.96
CA GLU A 169 14.89 7.28 10.18
C GLU A 169 15.13 5.79 10.45
N LYS A 170 15.32 4.97 9.41
CA LYS A 170 15.64 3.54 9.54
C LYS A 170 17.08 3.25 9.98
N ASN A 171 18.00 4.17 9.72
CA ASN A 171 19.42 4.00 10.02
C ASN A 171 19.82 4.58 11.39
N GLU A 172 18.88 5.21 12.10
CA GLU A 172 19.00 5.70 13.48
C GLU A 172 18.53 4.66 14.51
#